data_AF-A0A9D5S8B0-F1
#
_entry.id   AF-A0A9D5S8B0-F1
#
_cell.length_a   1.000
_cell.length_b   1.000
_cell.length_c   1.000
_cell.angle_alpha   90.00
_cell.angle_beta   90.00
_cell.angle_gamma   90.00
#
_symmetry.space_group_name_H-M   'P 1'
#
loop_
_entity.id
_entity.type
_entity.pdbx_description
1 polymer ?
#
loop_
_entity_poly.entity_id
_entity_poly.type
_entity_poly.pdbx_seq_one_letter_code
_entity_poly.pdbx_strand_id
1 'polypeptide(L)'
;MSQKLTTEEFIKKAREVHGDKYDYSKVEYVGTKTPVIIICKEHGEFQQIPQKHLTGQGCIKCHHEAMAKRYSLGKEKFIEKSNAVHNCFYDYSEVEYVNGHTKVKIKCPIHGIFEQEPASHLQGHGCPFCADVENGKKKRKWTYESCRVVAKEYETRTAFQRGNPGAYIYARKNGYLSKFDWFEEIRKPNGYWTKERCEEESRKYQSKKEFVKGCSAAHHAAVVNGWLDDFTWLVDKRFDIVKGKVDSVYVYIFEETKTAYVGRTLIRRQKKRDKEHIFNIEADNVARYAKKIHVPVPPMKIIESNLTLEEGQDREDYWRKWYEQQGYTMLNRIATGKGKGSLGGISHGKWNRRTCREEALKYNSASEFEVKSSGAYAAALRNGWLKEYSWFAVLKREWDKDTCLREAKRYKTRGDFFNGCRGAYIKSLREGWIDEFTWLSSRQTKSAGYWDNYEHCYEEARKYKNRRGFMKGCSGAYTKALKNGWLDDYTWFKEMKKPNGYWNWETCYEEAKKYFSRSEFQRNAKGAYLLAFKEGWLDDYTWFKPLTGYWTYEACKAEAAKYEKRGQFKKGCIGAYTKSRINGWLDDFFPKTK
;
A
#
# COMPACT_ATOMS: atom_id res chain seq x y z
N MET A 1 65.09 -20.54 -57.33
CA MET A 1 64.32 -21.61 -58.01
C MET A 1 63.60 -22.41 -56.93
N SER A 2 62.27 -22.30 -56.82
CA SER A 2 61.49 -23.06 -55.84
C SER A 2 61.46 -24.53 -56.27
N GLN A 3 61.96 -25.45 -55.45
CA GLN A 3 61.84 -26.89 -55.71
C GLN A 3 60.35 -27.24 -55.81
N LYS A 4 59.94 -27.81 -56.95
CA LYS A 4 58.59 -28.34 -57.13
C LYS A 4 58.45 -29.59 -56.26
N LEU A 5 57.48 -29.58 -55.35
CA LEU A 5 57.11 -30.76 -54.56
C LEU A 5 56.68 -31.90 -55.50
N THR A 6 56.96 -33.13 -55.09
CA THR A 6 56.38 -34.34 -55.72
C THR A 6 54.95 -34.59 -55.22
N THR A 7 54.20 -35.45 -55.91
CA THR A 7 52.84 -35.84 -55.51
C THR A 7 52.84 -36.47 -54.12
N GLU A 8 53.80 -37.35 -53.83
CA GLU A 8 53.94 -38.04 -52.55
C GLU A 8 54.24 -37.06 -51.40
N GLU A 9 55.12 -36.08 -51.65
CA GLU A 9 55.44 -35.03 -50.68
C GLU A 9 54.25 -34.10 -50.40
N PHE A 10 53.45 -33.77 -51.43
CA PHE A 10 52.21 -33.02 -51.25
C PHE A 10 51.22 -33.80 -50.39
N ILE A 11 51.00 -35.09 -50.68
CA ILE A 11 50.06 -35.94 -49.92
C ILE A 11 50.51 -36.06 -48.47
N LYS A 12 51.81 -36.24 -48.21
CA LYS A 12 52.36 -36.29 -46.85
C LYS A 12 52.06 -35.01 -46.07
N LYS A 13 52.36 -33.84 -46.65
CA LYS A 13 52.08 -32.54 -46.02
C LYS A 13 50.58 -32.28 -45.85
N ALA A 14 49.75 -32.71 -46.80
CA ALA A 14 48.31 -32.57 -46.71
C ALA A 14 47.71 -33.40 -45.55
N ARG A 15 48.22 -34.63 -45.34
CA ARG A 15 47.86 -35.47 -44.19
C ARG A 15 48.34 -34.90 -42.86
N GLU A 16 49.48 -34.23 -42.81
CA GLU A 16 49.94 -33.53 -41.59
C GLU A 16 48.97 -32.41 -41.17
N VAL A 17 48.36 -31.71 -42.14
CA VAL A 17 47.43 -30.59 -41.87
C VAL A 17 46.02 -31.06 -41.57
N HIS A 18 45.52 -32.06 -42.30
CA HIS A 18 44.11 -32.47 -42.25
C HIS A 18 43.86 -33.82 -41.58
N GLY A 19 44.91 -34.55 -41.20
CA GLY A 19 44.82 -35.92 -40.70
C GLY A 19 44.18 -36.85 -41.71
N ASP A 20 43.34 -37.77 -41.23
CA ASP A 20 42.66 -38.77 -42.05
C ASP A 20 41.34 -38.30 -42.68
N LYS A 21 41.13 -36.98 -42.84
CA LYS A 21 39.84 -36.42 -43.33
C LYS A 21 39.60 -36.59 -44.83
N TYR A 22 40.67 -36.75 -45.61
CA TYR A 22 40.60 -36.80 -47.07
C TYR A 22 41.31 -38.04 -47.61
N ASP A 23 40.81 -38.55 -48.73
CA ASP A 23 41.50 -39.51 -49.58
C ASP A 23 42.11 -38.77 -50.78
N TYR A 24 43.36 -39.12 -51.08
CA TYR A 24 44.19 -38.52 -52.11
C TYR A 24 44.51 -39.50 -53.25
N SER A 25 43.78 -40.62 -53.33
CA SER A 25 43.92 -41.67 -54.35
C SER A 25 43.85 -41.17 -55.81
N LYS A 26 43.24 -40.01 -56.05
CA LYS A 26 43.08 -39.37 -57.39
C LYS A 26 43.89 -38.08 -57.56
N VAL A 27 44.87 -37.82 -56.69
CA VAL A 27 45.68 -36.60 -56.77
C VAL A 27 46.81 -36.77 -57.79
N GLU A 28 46.83 -35.89 -58.78
CA GLU A 28 47.97 -35.70 -59.70
C GLU A 28 48.53 -34.30 -59.52
N TYR A 29 49.65 -34.17 -58.80
CA TYR A 29 50.22 -32.87 -58.47
C TYR A 29 51.13 -32.35 -59.60
N VAL A 30 50.69 -31.27 -60.24
CA VAL A 30 51.46 -30.59 -61.31
C VAL A 30 52.15 -29.31 -60.79
N GLY A 31 51.57 -28.66 -59.78
CA GLY A 31 52.11 -27.42 -59.21
C GLY A 31 51.21 -26.80 -58.14
N THR A 32 51.70 -25.77 -57.46
CA THR A 32 51.05 -25.20 -56.27
C THR A 32 49.71 -24.52 -56.55
N LYS A 33 49.50 -24.04 -57.78
CA LYS A 33 48.31 -23.29 -58.21
C LYS A 33 47.34 -24.09 -59.08
N THR A 34 47.74 -25.25 -59.58
CA THR A 34 46.89 -26.10 -60.42
C THR A 34 45.96 -26.92 -59.54
N PRO A 35 44.62 -26.84 -59.72
CA PRO A 35 43.68 -27.60 -58.92
C PRO A 35 43.92 -29.11 -59.03
N VAL A 36 43.80 -29.81 -57.90
CA VAL A 36 43.85 -31.28 -57.81
C VAL A 36 42.51 -31.82 -57.32
N ILE A 37 42.20 -33.07 -57.66
CA ILE A 37 41.00 -33.76 -57.20
C ILE A 37 41.29 -34.40 -55.84
N ILE A 38 40.56 -33.98 -54.81
CA ILE A 38 40.65 -34.51 -53.44
C ILE A 38 39.30 -35.11 -53.09
N ILE A 39 39.30 -36.25 -52.40
CA ILE A 39 38.07 -36.93 -52.01
C ILE A 39 37.82 -36.68 -50.53
N CYS A 40 36.73 -35.96 -50.22
CA CYS A 40 36.24 -35.86 -48.85
C CYS A 40 35.51 -37.14 -48.48
N LYS A 41 35.84 -37.75 -47.34
CA LYS A 41 35.18 -38.97 -46.87
C LYS A 41 33.67 -38.82 -46.67
N GLU A 42 33.18 -37.60 -46.39
CA GLU A 42 31.77 -37.32 -46.12
C GLU A 42 31.02 -36.80 -47.37
N HIS A 43 31.66 -35.97 -48.20
CA HIS A 43 30.98 -35.25 -49.29
C HIS A 43 31.43 -35.60 -50.70
N GLY A 44 32.35 -36.57 -50.83
CA GLY A 44 32.86 -37.05 -52.12
C GLY A 44 33.93 -36.15 -52.74
N GLU A 45 34.10 -36.28 -54.05
CA GLU A 45 35.18 -35.62 -54.80
C GLU A 45 34.97 -34.11 -54.96
N PHE A 46 36.04 -33.34 -54.79
CA PHE A 46 36.05 -31.90 -55.06
C PHE A 46 37.42 -31.45 -55.56
N GLN A 47 37.44 -30.37 -56.34
CA GLN A 47 38.67 -29.76 -56.82
C GLN A 47 39.13 -28.65 -55.86
N GLN A 48 40.42 -28.64 -55.53
CA GLN A 48 41.01 -27.58 -54.73
C GLN A 48 42.46 -27.32 -55.12
N ILE A 49 42.90 -26.07 -54.95
CA ILE A 49 44.29 -25.68 -55.20
C ILE A 49 45.19 -26.21 -54.08
N PRO A 50 46.27 -26.95 -54.38
CA PRO A 50 47.21 -27.52 -53.40
C PRO A 50 47.72 -26.51 -52.36
N GLN A 51 48.11 -25.31 -52.79
CA GLN A 51 48.56 -24.26 -51.86
C GLN A 51 47.49 -23.90 -50.82
N LYS A 52 46.22 -23.78 -51.24
CA LYS A 52 45.10 -23.45 -50.36
C LYS A 52 44.79 -24.62 -49.42
N HIS A 53 44.87 -25.84 -49.93
CA HIS A 53 44.67 -27.05 -49.14
C HIS A 53 45.70 -27.18 -48.00
N LEU A 54 46.99 -26.95 -48.31
CA LEU A 54 48.07 -26.98 -47.30
C LEU A 54 47.97 -25.86 -46.26
N THR A 55 47.32 -24.73 -46.57
CA THR A 55 47.03 -23.67 -45.58
C THR A 55 45.83 -23.99 -44.68
N GLY A 56 45.26 -25.19 -44.76
CA GLY A 56 44.16 -25.65 -43.92
C GLY A 56 42.77 -25.44 -44.51
N GLN A 57 42.64 -25.03 -45.78
CA GLN A 57 41.34 -25.03 -46.46
C GLN A 57 40.97 -26.45 -46.88
N GLY A 58 39.69 -26.79 -46.75
CA GLY A 58 39.19 -28.15 -46.95
C GLY A 58 37.92 -28.17 -47.79
N CYS A 59 37.11 -29.23 -47.64
CA CYS A 59 35.83 -29.35 -48.31
C CYS A 59 34.86 -28.22 -47.86
N ILE A 60 34.27 -27.51 -48.83
CA ILE A 60 33.35 -26.40 -48.57
C ILE A 60 32.04 -26.87 -47.92
N LYS A 61 31.60 -28.10 -48.21
CA LYS A 61 30.41 -28.70 -47.61
C LYS A 61 30.63 -29.02 -46.12
N CYS A 62 31.75 -29.67 -45.77
CA CYS A 62 32.17 -29.83 -44.36
C CYS A 62 32.27 -28.47 -43.66
N HIS A 63 32.79 -27.45 -44.34
CA HIS A 63 32.89 -26.11 -43.77
C HIS A 63 31.51 -25.54 -43.46
N HIS A 64 30.57 -25.58 -44.41
CA HIS A 64 29.20 -25.10 -44.21
C HIS A 64 28.45 -25.88 -43.13
N GLU A 65 28.61 -27.21 -43.04
CA GLU A 65 27.98 -28.03 -42.00
C GLU A 65 28.55 -27.74 -40.61
N ALA A 66 29.88 -27.60 -40.49
CA ALA A 66 30.51 -27.18 -39.25
C ALA A 66 30.09 -25.75 -38.85
N MET A 67 29.90 -24.86 -39.84
CA MET A 67 29.39 -23.52 -39.63
C MET A 67 27.94 -23.55 -39.13
N ALA A 68 27.06 -24.31 -39.79
CA ALA A 68 25.66 -24.46 -39.40
C ALA A 68 25.51 -25.04 -37.99
N LYS A 69 26.30 -26.06 -37.62
CA LYS A 69 26.35 -26.58 -36.24
C LYS A 69 26.84 -25.52 -35.25
N ARG A 70 27.87 -24.75 -35.58
CA ARG A 70 28.36 -23.62 -34.74
C ARG A 70 27.31 -22.51 -34.60
N TYR A 71 26.55 -22.22 -35.65
CA TYR A 71 25.46 -21.24 -35.61
C TYR A 71 24.28 -21.72 -34.77
N SER A 72 23.89 -22.99 -34.88
CA SER A 72 22.84 -23.59 -34.04
C SER A 72 23.23 -23.57 -32.57
N LEU A 73 24.47 -23.99 -32.26
CA LEU A 73 25.02 -23.92 -30.91
C LEU A 73 25.10 -22.47 -30.40
N GLY A 74 25.40 -21.52 -31.29
CA GLY A 74 25.44 -20.09 -31.02
C GLY A 74 24.06 -19.49 -30.71
N LYS A 75 23.02 -19.90 -31.45
CA LYS A 75 21.63 -19.48 -31.23
C LYS A 75 21.11 -19.97 -29.87
N GLU A 76 21.27 -21.26 -29.57
CA GLU A 76 20.81 -21.83 -28.30
C GLU A 76 21.54 -21.18 -27.11
N LYS A 77 22.87 -21.04 -27.21
CA LYS A 77 23.69 -20.40 -26.18
C LYS A 77 23.36 -18.91 -26.00
N PHE A 78 23.00 -18.21 -27.08
CA PHE A 78 22.52 -16.84 -27.00
C PHE A 78 21.19 -16.76 -26.24
N ILE A 79 20.22 -17.64 -26.56
CA ILE A 79 18.91 -17.67 -25.89
C ILE A 79 19.07 -18.01 -24.40
N GLU A 80 19.86 -19.01 -24.06
CA GLU A 80 20.13 -19.41 -22.67
C GLU A 80 20.71 -18.24 -21.85
N LYS A 81 21.77 -17.60 -22.35
CA LYS A 81 22.39 -16.46 -21.68
C LYS A 81 21.45 -15.25 -21.60
N SER A 82 20.68 -14.99 -22.64
CA SER A 82 19.75 -13.86 -22.66
C SER A 82 18.61 -14.06 -21.68
N ASN A 83 18.10 -15.29 -21.54
CA ASN A 83 17.14 -15.67 -20.51
C ASN A 83 17.70 -15.49 -19.09
N ALA A 84 18.98 -15.79 -18.86
CA ALA A 84 19.62 -15.58 -17.57
C ALA A 84 19.76 -14.07 -17.23
N VAL A 85 20.15 -13.24 -18.20
CA VAL A 85 20.32 -11.78 -18.02
C VAL A 85 18.98 -11.09 -17.80
N HIS A 86 17.95 -11.47 -18.56
CA HIS A 86 16.64 -10.81 -18.55
C HIS A 86 15.56 -11.61 -17.83
N ASN A 87 15.95 -12.60 -17.03
CA ASN A 87 15.05 -13.43 -16.22
C ASN A 87 13.83 -13.97 -17.00
N CYS A 88 14.10 -14.52 -18.19
CA CYS A 88 13.11 -15.07 -19.12
C CYS A 88 12.01 -14.08 -19.57
N PHE A 89 12.31 -12.78 -19.61
CA PHE A 89 11.33 -11.74 -19.93
C PHE A 89 11.03 -11.60 -21.44
N TYR A 90 11.97 -11.92 -22.33
CA TYR A 90 11.80 -11.75 -23.79
C TYR A 90 11.52 -13.09 -24.49
N ASP A 91 10.81 -13.01 -25.61
CA ASP A 91 10.59 -14.14 -26.51
C ASP A 91 11.58 -14.06 -27.69
N TYR A 92 12.31 -15.14 -27.90
CA TYR A 92 13.37 -15.30 -28.91
C TYR A 92 13.01 -16.29 -30.02
N SER A 93 11.72 -16.68 -30.12
CA SER A 93 11.24 -17.63 -31.13
C SER A 93 11.57 -17.21 -32.57
N GLU A 94 11.55 -15.90 -32.85
CA GLU A 94 11.84 -15.31 -34.16
C GLU A 94 13.32 -14.87 -34.33
N VAL A 95 14.22 -15.30 -33.43
CA VAL A 95 15.64 -14.93 -33.53
C VAL A 95 16.36 -15.74 -34.60
N GLU A 96 16.89 -15.03 -35.59
CA GLU A 96 17.86 -15.52 -36.57
C GLU A 96 19.27 -15.09 -36.15
N TYR A 97 19.92 -15.92 -35.32
CA TYR A 97 21.23 -15.59 -34.78
C TYR A 97 22.34 -15.83 -35.81
N VAL A 98 23.02 -14.75 -36.20
CA VAL A 98 24.19 -14.80 -37.09
C VAL A 98 25.47 -14.59 -36.29
N ASN A 99 25.61 -13.48 -35.55
CA ASN A 99 26.79 -13.21 -34.72
C ASN A 99 26.43 -12.20 -33.62
N GLY A 100 27.42 -11.77 -32.82
CA GLY A 100 27.21 -10.83 -31.71
C GLY A 100 26.77 -9.42 -32.11
N HIS A 101 26.97 -9.02 -33.37
CA HIS A 101 26.83 -7.64 -33.85
C HIS A 101 25.75 -7.46 -34.92
N THR A 102 25.28 -8.54 -35.53
CA THR A 102 24.12 -8.50 -36.42
C THR A 102 22.86 -8.41 -35.58
N LYS A 103 22.05 -7.36 -35.83
CA LYS A 103 20.80 -7.16 -35.11
C LYS A 103 19.85 -8.34 -35.30
N VAL A 104 19.25 -8.78 -34.20
CA VAL A 104 18.24 -9.84 -34.18
C VAL A 104 16.89 -9.28 -33.76
N LYS A 105 15.82 -9.89 -34.26
CA LYS A 105 14.44 -9.57 -33.86
C LYS A 105 14.12 -10.24 -32.54
N ILE A 106 13.93 -9.43 -31.50
CA ILE A 106 13.58 -9.87 -30.15
C ILE A 106 12.17 -9.39 -29.86
N LYS A 107 11.33 -10.25 -29.29
CA LYS A 107 9.95 -9.91 -28.97
C LYS A 107 9.82 -9.52 -27.51
N CYS A 108 9.50 -8.25 -27.27
CA CYS A 108 9.14 -7.73 -25.96
C CYS A 108 7.66 -8.02 -25.68
N PRO A 109 7.30 -8.62 -24.52
CA PRO A 109 5.90 -8.83 -24.16
C PRO A 109 5.06 -7.55 -24.07
N ILE A 110 5.68 -6.38 -23.92
CA ILE A 110 5.00 -5.09 -23.77
C ILE A 110 4.94 -4.29 -25.08
N HIS A 111 5.99 -4.37 -25.92
CA HIS A 111 6.15 -3.49 -27.10
C HIS A 111 6.20 -4.24 -28.43
N GLY A 112 6.10 -5.58 -28.42
CA GLY A 112 6.24 -6.40 -29.60
C GLY A 112 7.69 -6.51 -30.07
N ILE A 113 7.87 -6.74 -31.36
CA ILE A 113 9.17 -7.01 -31.98
C ILE A 113 10.01 -5.73 -32.02
N PHE A 114 11.25 -5.82 -31.55
CA PHE A 114 12.27 -4.79 -31.71
C PHE A 114 13.58 -5.42 -32.16
N GLU A 115 14.44 -4.62 -32.80
CA GLU A 115 15.74 -5.09 -33.28
C GLU A 115 16.86 -4.62 -32.34
N GLN A 116 17.75 -5.53 -31.97
CA GLN A 116 18.88 -5.23 -31.12
C GLN A 116 20.06 -6.17 -31.40
N GLU A 117 21.28 -5.69 -31.18
CA GLU A 117 22.47 -6.51 -31.27
C GLU A 117 22.54 -7.52 -30.10
N PRO A 118 22.79 -8.81 -30.36
CA PRO A 118 22.94 -9.82 -29.32
C PRO A 118 23.96 -9.47 -28.23
N ALA A 119 25.10 -8.87 -28.59
CA ALA A 119 26.12 -8.47 -27.62
C ALA A 119 25.60 -7.40 -26.65
N SER A 120 24.93 -6.36 -27.15
CA SER A 120 24.29 -5.34 -26.32
C SER A 120 23.17 -5.94 -25.46
N HIS A 121 22.39 -6.85 -26.02
CA HIS A 121 21.31 -7.52 -25.28
C HIS A 121 21.86 -8.31 -24.08
N LEU A 122 22.96 -9.04 -24.27
CA LEU A 122 23.64 -9.80 -23.21
C LEU A 122 24.32 -8.91 -22.16
N GLN A 123 24.61 -7.64 -22.48
CA GLN A 123 25.10 -6.65 -21.50
C GLN A 123 23.98 -6.11 -20.60
N GLY A 124 22.74 -6.56 -20.78
CA GLY A 124 21.58 -6.12 -20.00
C GLY A 124 20.78 -5.00 -20.64
N HIS A 125 21.11 -4.58 -21.86
CA HIS A 125 20.25 -3.65 -22.60
C HIS A 125 18.96 -4.37 -23.02
N GLY A 126 17.83 -3.90 -22.48
CA GLY A 126 16.51 -4.43 -22.81
C GLY A 126 15.90 -3.76 -24.04
N CYS A 127 14.60 -3.91 -24.18
CA CYS A 127 13.81 -3.20 -25.18
C CYS A 127 13.98 -1.68 -25.00
N PRO A 128 14.33 -0.91 -26.06
CA PRO A 128 14.50 0.54 -25.96
C PRO A 128 13.21 1.23 -25.49
N PHE A 129 12.07 0.71 -25.91
CA PHE A 129 10.76 1.20 -25.48
C PHE A 129 10.43 0.88 -24.01
N CYS A 130 11.02 -0.15 -23.40
CA CYS A 130 10.93 -0.42 -21.96
C CYS A 130 11.86 0.50 -21.16
N ALA A 131 13.11 0.67 -21.61
CA ALA A 131 14.10 1.53 -20.96
C ALA A 131 13.63 3.00 -20.92
N ASP A 132 12.89 3.44 -21.93
CA ASP A 132 12.26 4.77 -21.99
C ASP A 132 11.17 5.00 -20.93
N VAL A 133 10.61 3.93 -20.34
CA VAL A 133 9.59 4.03 -19.26
C VAL A 133 10.24 4.26 -17.90
N GLU A 134 11.44 3.71 -17.66
CA GLU A 134 12.20 3.94 -16.42
C GLU A 134 12.83 5.34 -16.39
N ASN A 135 13.24 5.87 -17.54
CA ASN A 135 13.88 7.19 -17.67
C ASN A 135 12.93 8.31 -18.16
N GLY A 136 11.79 8.49 -17.50
CA GLY A 136 11.17 9.79 -17.21
C GLY A 136 10.94 10.86 -18.30
N LYS A 137 11.14 10.63 -19.60
CA LYS A 137 10.93 11.66 -20.65
C LYS A 137 10.48 11.09 -22.01
N LYS A 138 9.19 10.74 -22.11
CA LYS A 138 8.22 11.23 -23.13
C LYS A 138 6.87 10.52 -22.92
N LYS A 139 5.77 11.28 -22.84
CA LYS A 139 4.42 10.74 -22.73
C LYS A 139 4.12 9.86 -23.95
N ARG A 140 3.80 8.57 -23.76
CA ARG A 140 3.16 7.78 -24.81
C ARG A 140 1.85 8.46 -25.18
N LYS A 141 1.77 8.96 -26.41
CA LYS A 141 0.54 9.55 -26.94
C LYS A 141 -0.28 8.40 -27.47
N TRP A 142 -1.19 7.90 -26.65
CA TRP A 142 -2.22 6.96 -27.09
C TRP A 142 -2.95 7.55 -28.30
N THR A 143 -3.19 6.72 -29.31
CA THR A 143 -3.97 7.02 -30.51
C THR A 143 -5.15 6.05 -30.60
N TYR A 144 -6.17 6.38 -31.40
CA TYR A 144 -7.32 5.49 -31.62
C TYR A 144 -6.88 4.08 -32.05
N GLU A 145 -5.98 3.98 -33.03
CA GLU A 145 -5.50 2.68 -33.55
C GLU A 145 -4.74 1.88 -32.50
N SER A 146 -3.89 2.55 -31.70
CA SER A 146 -3.17 1.88 -30.60
C SER A 146 -4.12 1.36 -29.52
N CYS A 147 -5.18 2.12 -29.20
CA CYS A 147 -6.20 1.68 -28.25
C CYS A 147 -7.04 0.53 -28.82
N ARG A 148 -7.33 0.55 -30.12
CA ARG A 148 -8.10 -0.48 -30.83
C ARG A 148 -7.37 -1.81 -30.88
N VAL A 149 -6.08 -1.81 -31.22
CA VAL A 149 -5.25 -3.04 -31.26
C VAL A 149 -5.19 -3.68 -29.89
N VAL A 150 -4.88 -2.90 -28.86
CA VAL A 150 -4.83 -3.42 -27.48
C VAL A 150 -6.22 -3.87 -27.02
N ALA A 151 -7.28 -3.15 -27.37
CA ALA A 151 -8.65 -3.52 -26.99
C ALA A 151 -9.14 -4.83 -27.65
N LYS A 152 -8.60 -5.24 -28.80
CA LYS A 152 -8.92 -6.52 -29.45
C LYS A 152 -8.38 -7.75 -28.72
N GLU A 153 -7.38 -7.60 -27.87
CA GLU A 153 -6.84 -8.69 -27.05
C GLU A 153 -7.78 -9.08 -25.89
N TYR A 154 -8.87 -8.34 -25.70
CA TYR A 154 -9.80 -8.52 -24.59
C TYR A 154 -11.24 -8.69 -25.10
N GLU A 155 -11.96 -9.64 -24.52
CA GLU A 155 -13.36 -9.93 -24.86
C GLU A 155 -14.35 -8.96 -24.20
N THR A 156 -13.99 -8.38 -23.05
CA THR A 156 -14.87 -7.48 -22.29
C THR A 156 -14.16 -6.18 -21.90
N ARG A 157 -14.94 -5.08 -21.77
CA ARG A 157 -14.41 -3.80 -21.28
C ARG A 157 -13.73 -3.91 -19.91
N THR A 158 -14.21 -4.81 -19.05
CA THR A 158 -13.63 -5.05 -17.73
C THR A 158 -12.28 -5.78 -17.82
N ALA A 159 -12.15 -6.75 -18.73
CA ALA A 159 -10.87 -7.39 -19.03
C ALA A 159 -9.87 -6.37 -19.61
N PHE A 160 -10.31 -5.52 -20.54
CA PHE A 160 -9.49 -4.43 -21.10
C PHE A 160 -9.03 -3.43 -20.03
N GLN A 161 -9.92 -3.02 -19.12
CA GLN A 161 -9.58 -2.12 -18.03
C GLN A 161 -8.52 -2.70 -17.07
N ARG A 162 -8.59 -4.01 -16.79
CA ARG A 162 -7.66 -4.69 -15.86
C ARG A 162 -6.33 -5.02 -16.52
N GLY A 163 -6.36 -5.46 -17.78
CA GLY A 163 -5.17 -5.84 -18.54
C GLY A 163 -4.37 -4.64 -19.05
N ASN A 164 -5.03 -3.57 -19.48
CA ASN A 164 -4.35 -2.34 -19.90
C ASN A 164 -5.08 -1.05 -19.45
N PRO A 165 -4.91 -0.66 -18.17
CA PRO A 165 -5.60 0.51 -17.60
C PRO A 165 -5.30 1.83 -18.34
N GLY A 166 -4.08 1.98 -18.87
CA GLY A 166 -3.64 3.19 -19.57
C GLY A 166 -4.38 3.42 -20.89
N ALA A 167 -4.44 2.38 -21.73
CA ALA A 167 -5.19 2.40 -22.98
C ALA A 167 -6.69 2.61 -22.73
N TYR A 168 -7.25 1.93 -21.72
CA TYR A 168 -8.65 2.04 -21.35
C TYR A 168 -9.02 3.45 -20.90
N ILE A 169 -8.24 4.09 -20.03
CA ILE A 169 -8.50 5.45 -19.54
C ILE A 169 -8.45 6.45 -20.70
N TYR A 170 -7.50 6.29 -21.63
CA TYR A 170 -7.40 7.17 -22.79
C TYR A 170 -8.56 6.97 -23.77
N ALA A 171 -8.90 5.73 -24.10
CA ALA A 171 -10.06 5.40 -24.94
C ALA A 171 -11.37 5.92 -24.32
N ARG A 172 -11.52 5.83 -22.99
CA ARG A 172 -12.67 6.38 -22.26
C ARG A 172 -12.73 7.91 -22.34
N LYS A 173 -11.60 8.59 -22.13
CA LYS A 173 -11.53 10.06 -22.14
C LYS A 173 -11.87 10.65 -23.52
N ASN A 174 -11.57 9.93 -24.59
CA ASN A 174 -11.83 10.37 -25.97
C ASN A 174 -13.09 9.73 -26.61
N GLY A 175 -13.89 8.98 -25.84
CA GLY A 175 -15.13 8.38 -26.33
C GLY A 175 -14.94 7.24 -27.34
N TYR A 176 -13.78 6.58 -27.37
CA TYR A 176 -13.50 5.49 -28.31
C TYR A 176 -14.11 4.14 -27.88
N LEU A 177 -14.45 3.98 -26.60
CA LEU A 177 -15.03 2.74 -26.07
C LEU A 177 -16.39 2.37 -26.70
N SER A 178 -17.15 3.34 -27.19
CA SER A 178 -18.40 3.11 -27.93
C SER A 178 -18.18 2.71 -29.39
N LYS A 179 -16.96 2.90 -29.92
CA LYS A 179 -16.57 2.51 -31.28
C LYS A 179 -15.99 1.09 -31.35
N PHE A 180 -15.81 0.45 -30.19
CA PHE A 180 -15.36 -0.94 -30.09
C PHE A 180 -16.61 -1.83 -30.03
N ASP A 181 -16.96 -2.38 -31.18
CA ASP A 181 -18.17 -3.15 -31.48
C ASP A 181 -18.12 -4.60 -30.96
N TRP A 182 -16.92 -5.14 -30.71
CA TRP A 182 -16.74 -6.51 -30.19
C TRP A 182 -16.83 -6.64 -28.67
N PHE A 183 -16.94 -5.54 -27.92
CA PHE A 183 -17.15 -5.63 -26.48
C PHE A 183 -18.62 -5.91 -26.19
N GLU A 184 -18.95 -7.15 -25.81
CA GLU A 184 -20.30 -7.50 -25.38
C GLU A 184 -20.73 -6.62 -24.19
N GLU A 185 -21.75 -5.79 -24.39
CA GLU A 185 -22.39 -5.06 -23.30
C GLU A 185 -23.37 -5.96 -22.55
N ILE A 186 -22.85 -6.75 -21.61
CA ILE A 186 -23.71 -7.36 -20.58
C ILE A 186 -24.03 -6.30 -19.53
N ARG A 187 -24.73 -5.22 -19.93
CA ARG A 187 -25.36 -4.33 -18.95
C ARG A 187 -26.59 -5.06 -18.43
N LYS A 188 -26.49 -5.53 -17.19
CA LYS A 188 -27.64 -5.99 -16.41
C LYS A 188 -28.72 -4.89 -16.49
N PRO A 189 -29.96 -5.22 -16.91
CA PRO A 189 -31.01 -4.23 -17.09
C PRO A 189 -31.29 -3.43 -15.81
N ASN A 190 -31.86 -2.24 -15.95
CA ASN A 190 -32.28 -1.44 -14.80
C ASN A 190 -33.25 -2.26 -13.92
N GLY A 191 -32.98 -2.31 -12.61
CA GLY A 191 -33.77 -3.14 -11.68
C GLY A 191 -33.35 -4.61 -11.62
N TYR A 192 -32.27 -5.03 -12.30
CA TYR A 192 -31.78 -6.42 -12.26
C TYR A 192 -31.50 -6.94 -10.85
N TRP A 193 -31.05 -6.07 -9.95
CA TRP A 193 -30.76 -6.42 -8.55
C TRP A 193 -32.03 -6.26 -7.70
N THR A 194 -32.77 -7.36 -7.55
CA THR A 194 -33.86 -7.49 -6.57
C THR A 194 -33.32 -7.94 -5.21
N LYS A 195 -34.16 -7.91 -4.17
CA LYS A 195 -33.77 -8.35 -2.83
C LYS A 195 -33.32 -9.81 -2.83
N GLU A 196 -34.06 -10.67 -3.52
CA GLU A 196 -33.83 -12.11 -3.64
C GLU A 196 -32.50 -12.40 -4.36
N ARG A 197 -32.22 -11.70 -5.46
CA ARG A 197 -30.96 -11.85 -6.20
C ARG A 197 -29.76 -11.33 -5.41
N CYS A 198 -29.94 -10.27 -4.61
CA CYS A 198 -28.90 -9.80 -3.72
C CYS A 198 -28.67 -10.78 -2.56
N GLU A 199 -29.73 -11.40 -2.05
CA GLU A 199 -29.67 -12.45 -1.02
C GLU A 199 -28.90 -13.68 -1.54
N GLU A 200 -29.31 -14.26 -2.67
CA GLU A 200 -28.64 -15.39 -3.31
C GLU A 200 -27.16 -15.12 -3.56
N GLU A 201 -26.83 -13.95 -4.10
CA GLU A 201 -25.45 -13.56 -4.37
C GLU A 201 -24.67 -13.38 -3.07
N SER A 202 -25.28 -12.80 -2.04
CA SER A 202 -24.62 -12.58 -0.75
C SER A 202 -24.30 -13.89 0.00
N ARG A 203 -25.09 -14.96 -0.22
CA ARG A 203 -24.84 -16.29 0.40
C ARG A 203 -23.52 -16.92 -0.05
N LYS A 204 -22.93 -16.45 -1.15
CA LYS A 204 -21.61 -16.89 -1.62
C LYS A 204 -20.45 -16.37 -0.77
N TYR A 205 -20.71 -15.45 0.16
CA TYR A 205 -19.68 -14.78 0.95
C TYR A 205 -19.92 -14.95 2.45
N GLN A 206 -18.84 -14.96 3.25
CA GLN A 206 -18.93 -15.15 4.70
C GLN A 206 -18.95 -13.82 5.47
N SER A 207 -18.64 -12.70 4.82
CA SER A 207 -18.57 -11.38 5.46
C SER A 207 -19.01 -10.25 4.53
N LYS A 208 -19.51 -9.15 5.11
CA LYS A 208 -19.87 -7.92 4.35
C LYS A 208 -18.70 -7.42 3.50
N LYS A 209 -17.48 -7.51 4.02
CA LYS A 209 -16.26 -7.10 3.30
C LYS A 209 -15.92 -8.00 2.11
N GLU A 210 -16.12 -9.30 2.23
CA GLU A 210 -15.96 -10.24 1.11
C GLU A 210 -17.05 -10.03 0.07
N PHE A 211 -18.29 -9.77 0.50
CA PHE A 211 -19.40 -9.46 -0.39
C PHE A 211 -19.16 -8.19 -1.23
N VAL A 212 -18.67 -7.11 -0.62
CA VAL A 212 -18.27 -5.88 -1.36
C VAL A 212 -17.23 -6.18 -2.43
N LYS A 213 -16.25 -7.03 -2.12
CA LYS A 213 -15.14 -7.35 -3.04
C LYS A 213 -15.55 -8.30 -4.15
N GLY A 214 -16.39 -9.28 -3.85
CA GLY A 214 -16.85 -10.28 -4.81
C GLY A 214 -17.92 -9.76 -5.75
N CYS A 215 -18.92 -9.05 -5.22
CA CYS A 215 -19.98 -8.47 -6.04
C CYS A 215 -20.40 -7.08 -5.53
N SER A 216 -19.63 -6.06 -5.91
CA SER A 216 -19.86 -4.68 -5.49
C SER A 216 -21.23 -4.12 -5.93
N ALA A 217 -21.75 -4.57 -7.09
CA ALA A 217 -23.04 -4.12 -7.62
C ALA A 217 -24.23 -4.62 -6.78
N ALA A 218 -24.24 -5.91 -6.42
CA ALA A 218 -25.25 -6.48 -5.53
C ALA A 218 -25.18 -5.86 -4.13
N HIS A 219 -23.96 -5.71 -3.58
CA HIS A 219 -23.77 -5.07 -2.29
C HIS A 219 -24.28 -3.62 -2.29
N HIS A 220 -23.97 -2.84 -3.34
CA HIS A 220 -24.44 -1.46 -3.45
C HIS A 220 -25.97 -1.37 -3.53
N ALA A 221 -26.61 -2.24 -4.34
CA ALA A 221 -28.06 -2.33 -4.40
C ALA A 221 -28.69 -2.67 -3.03
N ALA A 222 -28.10 -3.63 -2.31
CA ALA A 222 -28.54 -3.98 -0.96
C ALA A 222 -28.36 -2.86 0.07
N VAL A 223 -27.32 -2.02 -0.05
CA VAL A 223 -27.12 -0.85 0.83
C VAL A 223 -28.13 0.25 0.54
N VAL A 224 -28.28 0.63 -0.74
CA VAL A 224 -29.16 1.74 -1.14
C VAL A 224 -30.62 1.45 -0.79
N ASN A 225 -31.04 0.18 -0.93
CA ASN A 225 -32.41 -0.24 -0.61
C ASN A 225 -32.58 -0.76 0.84
N GLY A 226 -31.52 -0.75 1.66
CA GLY A 226 -31.57 -1.16 3.06
C GLY A 226 -31.67 -2.67 3.34
N TRP A 227 -31.51 -3.53 2.33
CA TRP A 227 -31.59 -4.99 2.45
C TRP A 227 -30.37 -5.63 3.12
N LEU A 228 -29.24 -4.91 3.20
CA LEU A 228 -27.99 -5.46 3.75
C LEU A 228 -28.12 -5.90 5.23
N ASP A 229 -29.05 -5.31 5.98
CA ASP A 229 -29.31 -5.69 7.37
C ASP A 229 -30.09 -7.01 7.48
N ASP A 230 -30.80 -7.41 6.41
CA ASP A 230 -31.53 -8.68 6.34
C ASP A 230 -30.60 -9.88 6.05
N PHE A 231 -29.39 -9.64 5.53
CA PHE A 231 -28.41 -10.68 5.20
C PHE A 231 -27.63 -11.11 6.45
N THR A 232 -28.32 -11.80 7.35
CA THR A 232 -27.85 -12.19 8.69
C THR A 232 -26.62 -13.12 8.69
N TRP A 233 -26.31 -13.80 7.57
CA TRP A 233 -25.14 -14.67 7.43
C TRP A 233 -23.84 -13.92 7.08
N LEU A 234 -23.91 -12.65 6.68
CA LEU A 234 -22.72 -11.85 6.38
C LEU A 234 -22.08 -11.29 7.65
N VAL A 235 -21.22 -12.10 8.28
CA VAL A 235 -20.55 -11.76 9.55
C VAL A 235 -19.35 -10.84 9.31
N ASP A 236 -19.39 -9.60 9.79
CA ASP A 236 -18.24 -8.71 9.67
C ASP A 236 -17.29 -8.92 10.86
N LYS A 237 -16.18 -9.64 10.62
CA LYS A 237 -15.15 -9.99 11.63
C LYS A 237 -14.61 -8.80 12.42
N ARG A 238 -14.88 -7.54 12.04
CA ARG A 238 -14.51 -6.33 12.82
C ARG A 238 -15.64 -5.75 13.65
N PHE A 239 -16.90 -5.88 13.22
CA PHE A 239 -18.06 -5.25 13.86
C PHE A 239 -18.73 -6.18 14.88
N ASP A 240 -18.78 -7.50 14.63
CA ASP A 240 -19.34 -8.48 15.57
C ASP A 240 -18.43 -8.78 16.79
N ILE A 241 -17.18 -8.30 16.77
CA ILE A 241 -16.30 -8.30 17.95
C ILE A 241 -16.91 -7.47 19.09
N VAL A 242 -17.85 -6.56 18.84
CA VAL A 242 -18.46 -5.74 19.90
C VAL A 242 -19.48 -6.52 20.75
N LYS A 243 -20.10 -7.59 20.22
CA LYS A 243 -21.06 -8.42 20.97
C LYS A 243 -20.41 -9.54 21.81
N GLY A 244 -19.17 -9.93 21.50
CA GLY A 244 -18.47 -11.05 22.16
C GLY A 244 -17.10 -10.68 22.75
N LYS A 245 -16.95 -9.50 23.35
CA LYS A 245 -15.70 -9.15 24.04
C LYS A 245 -15.63 -9.85 25.39
N VAL A 246 -14.66 -10.73 25.47
CA VAL A 246 -14.26 -11.39 26.69
C VAL A 246 -13.19 -10.56 27.41
N ASP A 247 -13.49 -10.17 28.64
CA ASP A 247 -12.65 -9.42 29.57
C ASP A 247 -11.86 -10.37 30.50
N SER A 248 -10.83 -9.82 31.11
CA SER A 248 -10.04 -10.51 32.14
C SER A 248 -9.66 -9.54 33.24
N VAL A 249 -9.74 -10.00 34.49
CA VAL A 249 -9.31 -9.26 35.67
C VAL A 249 -7.96 -9.80 36.09
N TYR A 250 -7.02 -8.90 36.31
CA TYR A 250 -5.65 -9.21 36.68
C TYR A 250 -5.22 -8.40 37.90
N VAL A 251 -4.17 -8.86 38.57
CA VAL A 251 -3.59 -8.22 39.74
C VAL A 251 -2.06 -8.19 39.66
N TYR A 252 -1.48 -7.11 40.17
CA TYR A 252 -0.08 -7.02 40.55
C TYR A 252 0.00 -6.94 42.07
N ILE A 253 0.82 -7.80 42.68
CA ILE A 253 0.95 -7.90 44.14
C ILE A 253 2.41 -7.64 44.50
N PHE A 254 2.63 -6.66 45.37
CA PHE A 254 3.90 -6.41 46.04
C PHE A 254 3.79 -6.97 47.45
N GLU A 255 4.23 -8.22 47.63
CA GLU A 255 4.06 -8.96 48.89
C GLU A 255 4.79 -8.32 50.06
N GLU A 256 6.01 -7.81 49.83
CA GLU A 256 6.86 -7.19 50.85
C GLU A 256 6.22 -5.93 51.46
N THR A 257 5.47 -5.16 50.66
CA THR A 257 4.85 -3.91 51.09
C THR A 257 3.34 -4.03 51.29
N LYS A 258 2.79 -5.25 51.21
CA LYS A 258 1.34 -5.52 51.20
C LYS A 258 0.56 -4.51 50.37
N THR A 259 1.01 -4.31 49.12
CA THR A 259 0.42 -3.35 48.20
C THR A 259 -0.04 -4.06 46.92
N ALA A 260 -1.22 -3.73 46.40
CA ALA A 260 -1.78 -4.40 45.23
C ALA A 260 -2.41 -3.42 44.21
N TYR A 261 -2.42 -3.83 42.95
CA TYR A 261 -3.16 -3.15 41.87
C TYR A 261 -4.05 -4.17 41.17
N VAL A 262 -5.35 -3.90 41.08
CA VAL A 262 -6.30 -4.73 40.33
C VAL A 262 -6.73 -3.98 39.08
N GLY A 263 -6.70 -4.62 37.92
CA GLY A 263 -7.13 -4.00 36.67
C GLY A 263 -7.92 -4.95 35.80
N ARG A 264 -8.68 -4.40 34.86
CA ARG A 264 -9.34 -5.18 33.79
C ARG A 264 -8.79 -4.85 32.41
N THR A 265 -8.78 -5.84 31.52
CA THR A 265 -8.42 -5.65 30.12
C THR A 265 -8.96 -6.79 29.26
N LEU A 266 -9.30 -6.47 28.00
CA LEU A 266 -9.67 -7.48 27.01
C LEU A 266 -8.56 -8.53 26.92
N ILE A 267 -8.93 -9.82 26.86
CA ILE A 267 -7.97 -10.93 26.80
C ILE A 267 -6.91 -10.70 25.71
N ARG A 268 -7.32 -10.29 24.50
CA ARG A 268 -6.41 -9.98 23.38
C ARG A 268 -5.45 -8.81 23.62
N ARG A 269 -5.67 -7.98 24.65
CA ARG A 269 -4.88 -6.79 25.00
C ARG A 269 -4.01 -6.99 26.25
N GLN A 270 -4.08 -8.13 26.94
CA GLN A 270 -3.27 -8.43 28.13
C GLN A 270 -1.78 -8.13 27.92
N LYS A 271 -1.16 -8.69 26.86
CA LYS A 271 0.25 -8.46 26.53
C LYS A 271 0.61 -6.99 26.30
N LYS A 272 -0.32 -6.19 25.76
CA LYS A 272 -0.08 -4.76 25.55
C LYS A 272 -0.16 -4.02 26.89
N ARG A 273 -1.14 -4.35 27.71
CA ARG A 273 -1.37 -3.72 29.01
C ARG A 273 -0.24 -4.02 30.00
N ASP A 274 0.26 -5.25 30.00
CA ASP A 274 1.42 -5.65 30.80
C ASP A 274 2.66 -4.82 30.47
N LYS A 275 2.95 -4.61 29.17
CA LYS A 275 4.03 -3.71 28.74
C LYS A 275 3.83 -2.27 29.21
N GLU A 276 2.60 -1.78 29.26
CA GLU A 276 2.31 -0.44 29.79
C GLU A 276 2.64 -0.36 31.29
N HIS A 277 2.27 -1.37 32.09
CA HIS A 277 2.59 -1.44 33.52
C HIS A 277 4.09 -1.65 33.83
N ILE A 278 4.86 -2.20 32.89
CA ILE A 278 6.31 -2.42 33.07
C ILE A 278 7.12 -1.21 32.60
N PHE A 279 6.82 -0.66 31.41
CA PHE A 279 7.71 0.30 30.74
C PHE A 279 7.25 1.76 30.86
N ASN A 280 5.98 2.03 31.20
CA ASN A 280 5.46 3.40 31.27
C ASN A 280 5.62 4.02 32.67
N ILE A 281 6.88 4.19 33.09
CA ILE A 281 7.28 4.61 34.44
C ILE A 281 6.68 5.96 34.85
N GLU A 282 6.52 6.89 33.91
CA GLU A 282 6.06 8.25 34.21
C GLU A 282 4.54 8.34 34.39
N ALA A 283 3.75 7.55 33.64
CA ALA A 283 2.29 7.65 33.63
C ALA A 283 1.58 6.54 34.44
N ASP A 284 2.13 5.33 34.50
CA ASP A 284 1.45 4.17 35.10
C ASP A 284 1.69 4.04 36.62
N ASN A 285 0.66 3.59 37.36
CA ASN A 285 0.73 3.51 38.82
C ASN A 285 1.60 2.35 39.31
N VAL A 286 1.55 1.20 38.64
CA VAL A 286 2.34 0.02 39.02
C VAL A 286 3.81 0.29 38.75
N ALA A 287 4.13 0.80 37.55
CA ALA A 287 5.50 1.16 37.16
C ALA A 287 6.11 2.21 38.11
N ARG A 288 5.33 3.26 38.44
CA ARG A 288 5.77 4.34 39.32
C ARG A 288 5.99 3.86 40.76
N TYR A 289 5.13 2.98 41.27
CA TYR A 289 5.27 2.42 42.61
C TYR A 289 6.50 1.51 42.69
N ALA A 290 6.68 0.57 41.74
CA ALA A 290 7.84 -0.31 41.69
C ALA A 290 9.17 0.49 41.67
N LYS A 291 9.24 1.57 40.87
CA LYS A 291 10.39 2.49 40.89
C LYS A 291 10.60 3.15 42.25
N LYS A 292 9.52 3.58 42.93
CA LYS A 292 9.61 4.24 44.25
C LYS A 292 10.24 3.32 45.30
N ILE A 293 9.84 2.05 45.31
CA ILE A 293 10.33 1.05 46.28
C ILE A 293 11.57 0.29 45.77
N HIS A 294 12.14 0.67 44.62
CA HIS A 294 13.35 0.10 44.04
C HIS A 294 13.30 -1.42 43.81
N VAL A 295 12.11 -1.96 43.49
CA VAL A 295 11.92 -3.37 43.13
C VAL A 295 11.41 -3.48 41.69
N PRO A 296 11.68 -4.59 40.99
CA PRO A 296 11.08 -4.84 39.68
C PRO A 296 9.56 -4.96 39.78
N VAL A 297 8.86 -4.61 38.69
CA VAL A 297 7.41 -4.82 38.59
C VAL A 297 7.12 -6.34 38.64
N PRO A 298 6.28 -6.82 39.58
CA PRO A 298 5.95 -8.24 39.67
C PRO A 298 5.17 -8.71 38.43
N PRO A 299 5.14 -10.02 38.13
CA PRO A 299 4.41 -10.53 36.97
C PRO A 299 2.90 -10.29 37.10
N MET A 300 2.24 -9.97 35.98
CA MET A 300 0.78 -9.89 35.92
C MET A 300 0.16 -11.25 36.25
N LYS A 301 -0.65 -11.32 37.31
CA LYS A 301 -1.43 -12.52 37.65
C LYS A 301 -2.87 -12.35 37.18
N ILE A 302 -3.32 -13.20 36.25
CA ILE A 302 -4.73 -13.23 35.85
C ILE A 302 -5.53 -13.91 36.97
N ILE A 303 -6.50 -13.20 37.53
CA ILE A 303 -7.39 -13.76 38.56
C ILE A 303 -8.58 -14.44 37.89
N GLU A 304 -9.19 -13.76 36.92
CA GLU A 304 -10.32 -14.27 36.16
C GLU A 304 -10.22 -13.93 34.68
N SER A 305 -10.75 -14.83 33.87
CA SER A 305 -10.83 -14.70 32.42
C SER A 305 -12.21 -15.17 31.96
N ASN A 306 -12.53 -15.00 30.68
CA ASN A 306 -13.81 -15.45 30.14
C ASN A 306 -15.05 -14.66 30.60
N LEU A 307 -14.86 -13.42 31.06
CA LEU A 307 -15.93 -12.56 31.55
C LEU A 307 -16.55 -11.71 30.42
N THR A 308 -17.84 -11.43 30.46
CA THR A 308 -18.42 -10.35 29.66
C THR A 308 -17.87 -8.99 30.12
N LEU A 309 -18.07 -7.94 29.30
CA LEU A 309 -17.60 -6.60 29.65
C LEU A 309 -18.31 -6.02 30.89
N GLU A 310 -19.53 -6.46 31.20
CA GLU A 310 -20.25 -6.04 32.41
C GLU A 310 -19.74 -6.80 33.64
N GLU A 311 -19.64 -8.12 33.55
CA GLU A 311 -19.06 -8.97 34.60
C GLU A 311 -17.63 -8.55 34.93
N GLY A 312 -16.82 -8.19 33.93
CA GLY A 312 -15.46 -7.69 34.13
C GLY A 312 -15.37 -6.43 34.99
N GLN A 313 -16.38 -5.55 34.95
CA GLN A 313 -16.41 -4.35 35.80
C GLN A 313 -16.76 -4.69 37.25
N ASP A 314 -17.69 -5.64 37.43
CA ASP A 314 -18.13 -6.10 38.74
C ASP A 314 -17.02 -6.88 39.44
N ARG A 315 -16.35 -7.79 38.70
CA ARG A 315 -15.24 -8.59 39.23
C ARG A 315 -14.01 -7.75 39.54
N GLU A 316 -13.68 -6.72 38.74
CA GLU A 316 -12.61 -5.77 39.06
C GLU A 316 -12.85 -5.06 40.40
N ASP A 317 -14.08 -4.61 40.66
CA ASP A 317 -14.44 -3.93 41.91
C ASP A 317 -14.46 -4.90 43.10
N TYR A 318 -14.98 -6.11 42.90
CA TYR A 318 -14.97 -7.18 43.91
C TYR A 318 -13.55 -7.50 44.37
N TRP A 319 -12.63 -7.78 43.43
CA TRP A 319 -11.27 -8.15 43.78
C TRP A 319 -10.51 -7.01 44.44
N ARG A 320 -10.71 -5.76 44.00
CA ARG A 320 -10.10 -4.60 44.66
C ARG A 320 -10.53 -4.51 46.14
N LYS A 321 -11.83 -4.61 46.42
CA LYS A 321 -12.38 -4.59 47.80
C LYS A 321 -11.92 -5.79 48.61
N TRP A 322 -11.80 -6.96 47.99
CA TRP A 322 -11.31 -8.16 48.65
C TRP A 322 -9.87 -8.00 49.12
N TYR A 323 -8.96 -7.51 48.27
CA TYR A 323 -7.56 -7.27 48.67
C TYR A 323 -7.45 -6.19 49.76
N GLU A 324 -8.28 -5.14 49.70
CA GLU A 324 -8.35 -4.12 50.75
C GLU A 324 -8.77 -4.72 52.11
N GLN A 325 -9.76 -5.63 52.12
CA GLN A 325 -10.16 -6.38 53.32
C GLN A 325 -9.07 -7.33 53.84
N GLN A 326 -8.22 -7.85 52.94
CA GLN A 326 -7.05 -8.66 53.31
C GLN A 326 -5.86 -7.81 53.83
N GLY A 327 -6.05 -6.51 54.02
CA GLY A 327 -5.03 -5.59 54.55
C GLY A 327 -4.05 -5.06 53.51
N TYR A 328 -4.35 -5.18 52.20
CA TYR A 328 -3.50 -4.61 51.15
C TYR A 328 -3.83 -3.14 50.89
N THR A 329 -2.80 -2.32 50.70
CA THR A 329 -2.95 -0.95 50.21
C THR A 329 -3.14 -0.95 48.69
N MET A 330 -4.21 -0.35 48.17
CA MET A 330 -4.53 -0.39 46.74
C MET A 330 -3.91 0.77 45.95
N LEU A 331 -3.25 0.47 44.82
CA LEU A 331 -2.63 1.45 43.90
C LEU A 331 -3.61 2.05 42.87
N ASN A 332 -4.87 1.64 42.90
CA ASN A 332 -5.91 2.10 41.99
C ASN A 332 -6.29 3.56 42.29
N ARG A 333 -5.96 4.51 41.39
CA ARG A 333 -6.26 5.95 41.57
C ARG A 333 -7.71 6.35 41.23
N ILE A 334 -8.42 5.53 40.45
CA ILE A 334 -9.79 5.81 39.98
C ILE A 334 -10.73 4.79 40.62
N ALA A 335 -11.93 5.23 41.01
CA ALA A 335 -12.96 4.33 41.52
C ALA A 335 -13.34 3.27 40.47
N THR A 336 -13.29 1.99 40.85
CA THR A 336 -13.74 0.84 40.04
C THR A 336 -15.24 0.59 40.25
N GLY A 337 -15.87 -0.18 39.35
CA GLY A 337 -17.30 -0.53 39.40
C GLY A 337 -18.09 -0.18 38.13
N LYS A 338 -19.36 -0.60 38.05
CA LYS A 338 -20.24 -0.35 36.90
C LYS A 338 -20.24 1.12 36.51
N GLY A 339 -19.89 1.40 35.26
CA GLY A 339 -19.92 2.76 34.71
C GLY A 339 -18.77 3.69 35.13
N LYS A 340 -17.76 3.21 35.89
CA LYS A 340 -16.57 4.00 36.22
C LYS A 340 -15.35 3.54 35.40
N GLY A 341 -14.64 4.52 34.85
CA GLY A 341 -13.68 4.32 33.75
C GLY A 341 -12.24 4.09 34.22
N SER A 342 -11.81 2.84 34.22
CA SER A 342 -10.39 2.45 34.44
C SER A 342 -9.62 2.18 33.15
N LEU A 343 -10.18 2.45 31.97
CA LEU A 343 -9.47 2.35 30.69
C LEU A 343 -9.58 3.66 29.91
N GLY A 344 -8.41 4.23 29.60
CA GLY A 344 -8.27 5.25 28.57
C GLY A 344 -9.00 4.82 27.29
N GLY A 345 -9.99 5.63 26.91
CA GLY A 345 -10.60 5.58 25.59
C GLY A 345 -11.80 4.65 25.40
N ILE A 346 -12.46 4.17 26.45
CA ILE A 346 -13.88 3.78 26.39
C ILE A 346 -14.53 4.07 27.75
N SER A 347 -14.52 5.34 28.17
CA SER A 347 -15.78 5.81 28.73
C SER A 347 -16.75 5.76 27.56
N HIS A 348 -17.73 4.85 27.60
CA HIS A 348 -19.04 5.38 27.21
C HIS A 348 -19.19 6.59 28.11
N GLY A 349 -19.22 7.79 27.52
CA GLY A 349 -19.30 9.03 28.30
C GLY A 349 -20.52 8.97 29.23
N LYS A 350 -20.92 10.11 29.77
CA LYS A 350 -22.20 10.26 30.49
C LYS A 350 -23.39 9.41 29.94
N TRP A 351 -23.37 9.12 28.63
CA TRP A 351 -24.34 8.36 27.86
C TRP A 351 -23.84 6.97 27.40
N ASN A 352 -24.32 5.92 28.07
CA ASN A 352 -24.27 4.52 27.65
C ASN A 352 -25.69 4.06 27.21
N ARG A 353 -25.86 2.87 26.60
CA ARG A 353 -27.17 2.45 26.02
C ARG A 353 -28.32 2.55 27.02
N ARG A 354 -28.09 2.21 28.28
CA ARG A 354 -29.07 2.29 29.37
C ARG A 354 -29.33 3.72 29.80
N THR A 355 -28.29 4.47 30.17
CA THR A 355 -28.43 5.86 30.66
C THR A 355 -28.97 6.79 29.58
N CYS A 356 -28.64 6.52 28.31
CA CYS A 356 -29.18 7.24 27.17
C CYS A 356 -30.65 6.91 26.91
N ARG A 357 -31.09 5.68 27.19
CA ARG A 357 -32.49 5.26 27.07
C ARG A 357 -33.33 5.82 28.22
N GLU A 358 -32.83 5.77 29.45
CA GLU A 358 -33.45 6.37 30.63
C GLU A 358 -33.63 7.88 30.46
N GLU A 359 -32.65 8.55 29.87
CA GLU A 359 -32.76 9.97 29.53
C GLU A 359 -33.74 10.21 28.37
N ALA A 360 -33.74 9.35 27.34
CA ALA A 360 -34.68 9.45 26.22
C ALA A 360 -36.15 9.24 26.63
N LEU A 361 -36.42 8.45 27.68
CA LEU A 361 -37.77 8.26 28.24
C LEU A 361 -38.37 9.53 28.86
N LYS A 362 -37.56 10.55 29.15
CA LYS A 362 -38.03 11.84 29.68
C LYS A 362 -38.66 12.74 28.61
N TYR A 363 -38.59 12.33 27.34
CA TYR A 363 -39.01 13.14 26.21
C TYR A 363 -40.01 12.37 25.34
N ASN A 364 -40.93 13.10 24.71
CA ASN A 364 -41.97 12.51 23.87
C ASN A 364 -41.60 12.54 22.37
N SER A 365 -40.51 13.21 21.98
CA SER A 365 -40.05 13.27 20.59
C SER A 365 -38.52 13.34 20.48
N ALA A 366 -38.00 12.87 19.34
CA ALA A 366 -36.58 12.93 19.04
C ALA A 366 -36.03 14.37 18.96
N SER A 367 -36.82 15.32 18.46
CA SER A 367 -36.43 16.74 18.41
C SER A 367 -36.36 17.39 19.80
N GLU A 368 -37.28 17.05 20.69
CA GLU A 368 -37.24 17.54 22.07
C GLU A 368 -36.03 16.96 22.82
N PHE A 369 -35.72 15.68 22.59
CA PHE A 369 -34.53 15.03 23.11
C PHE A 369 -33.23 15.67 22.59
N GLU A 370 -33.19 16.06 21.31
CA GLU A 370 -32.05 16.77 20.72
C GLU A 370 -31.81 18.14 21.36
N VAL A 371 -32.87 18.92 21.58
CA VAL A 371 -32.75 20.28 22.13
C VAL A 371 -32.43 20.23 23.63
N LYS A 372 -33.14 19.41 24.39
CA LYS A 372 -33.05 19.40 25.86
C LYS A 372 -31.92 18.51 26.39
N SER A 373 -31.51 17.48 25.65
CA SER A 373 -30.42 16.58 26.02
C SER A 373 -29.53 16.22 24.82
N SER A 374 -28.99 17.26 24.18
CA SER A 374 -28.17 17.17 22.97
C SER A 374 -27.01 16.17 23.04
N GLY A 375 -26.38 16.04 24.21
CA GLY A 375 -25.30 15.07 24.46
C GLY A 375 -25.78 13.61 24.41
N ALA A 376 -26.95 13.33 24.98
CA ALA A 376 -27.58 12.02 24.98
C ALA A 376 -28.11 11.69 23.58
N TYR A 377 -28.78 12.64 22.93
CA TYR A 377 -29.26 12.51 21.56
C TYR A 377 -28.13 12.18 20.57
N ALA A 378 -27.02 12.92 20.63
CA ALA A 378 -25.86 12.66 19.78
C ALA A 378 -25.24 11.27 20.05
N ALA A 379 -25.28 10.78 21.29
CA ALA A 379 -24.83 9.43 21.63
C ALA A 379 -25.78 8.36 21.07
N ALA A 380 -27.10 8.55 21.19
CA ALA A 380 -28.11 7.67 20.62
C ALA A 380 -28.02 7.62 19.08
N LEU A 381 -27.80 8.76 18.43
CA LEU A 381 -27.66 8.87 16.98
C LEU A 381 -26.40 8.14 16.48
N ARG A 382 -25.24 8.41 17.08
CA ARG A 382 -23.96 7.78 16.70
C ARG A 382 -23.98 6.25 16.84
N ASN A 383 -24.70 5.73 17.84
CA ASN A 383 -24.77 4.29 18.11
C ASN A 383 -26.02 3.62 17.53
N GLY A 384 -26.89 4.35 16.82
CA GLY A 384 -28.09 3.81 16.20
C GLY A 384 -29.26 3.49 17.14
N TRP A 385 -29.20 3.87 18.42
CA TRP A 385 -30.20 3.55 19.43
C TRP A 385 -31.54 4.29 19.23
N LEU A 386 -31.55 5.38 18.46
CA LEU A 386 -32.79 6.12 18.16
C LEU A 386 -33.85 5.24 17.49
N LYS A 387 -33.46 4.22 16.72
CA LYS A 387 -34.38 3.26 16.09
C LYS A 387 -35.12 2.38 17.09
N GLU A 388 -34.55 2.21 18.29
CA GLU A 388 -35.10 1.39 19.38
C GLU A 388 -36.08 2.18 20.25
N TYR A 389 -36.10 3.51 20.13
CA TYR A 389 -36.99 4.38 20.88
C TYR A 389 -38.32 4.52 20.12
N SER A 390 -39.09 3.44 20.10
CA SER A 390 -40.38 3.37 19.37
C SER A 390 -41.39 4.44 19.81
N TRP A 391 -41.27 4.98 21.03
CA TRP A 391 -42.11 6.06 21.56
C TRP A 391 -41.69 7.45 21.11
N PHE A 392 -40.52 7.60 20.47
CA PHE A 392 -40.26 8.76 19.63
C PHE A 392 -41.06 8.56 18.34
N ALA A 393 -42.37 8.69 18.46
CA ALA A 393 -43.26 8.75 17.31
C ALA A 393 -42.66 9.79 16.35
N VAL A 394 -42.47 9.37 15.10
CA VAL A 394 -42.07 10.27 14.02
C VAL A 394 -43.23 11.25 13.86
N LEU A 395 -43.18 12.36 14.60
CA LEU A 395 -43.83 13.58 14.18
C LEU A 395 -43.13 13.93 12.88
N LYS A 396 -43.66 13.44 11.75
CA LYS A 396 -43.40 14.05 10.46
C LYS A 396 -43.82 15.49 10.65
N ARG A 397 -42.85 16.37 10.87
CA ARG A 397 -43.07 17.80 10.71
C ARG A 397 -43.43 17.96 9.24
N GLU A 398 -44.72 18.03 8.97
CA GLU A 398 -45.20 18.37 7.65
C GLU A 398 -44.80 19.81 7.40
N TRP A 399 -44.02 20.00 6.35
CA TRP A 399 -43.60 21.31 5.90
C TRP A 399 -44.69 21.84 4.98
N ASP A 400 -45.63 22.57 5.55
CA ASP A 400 -46.56 23.41 4.82
C ASP A 400 -45.92 24.79 4.53
N LYS A 401 -46.62 25.64 3.77
CA LYS A 401 -46.09 26.95 3.34
C LYS A 401 -45.85 27.87 4.54
N ASP A 402 -46.74 27.86 5.53
CA ASP A 402 -46.70 28.75 6.69
C ASP A 402 -45.62 28.37 7.72
N THR A 403 -45.40 27.08 7.92
CA THR A 403 -44.32 26.55 8.76
C THR A 403 -42.96 26.83 8.12
N CYS A 404 -42.84 26.66 6.80
CA CYS A 404 -41.66 27.06 6.04
C CYS A 404 -41.40 28.57 6.13
N LEU A 405 -42.43 29.40 5.97
CA LEU A 405 -42.34 30.86 6.06
C LEU A 405 -41.86 31.31 7.45
N ARG A 406 -42.43 30.72 8.51
CA ARG A 406 -42.09 31.02 9.90
C ARG A 406 -40.64 30.66 10.24
N GLU A 407 -40.18 29.50 9.77
CA GLU A 407 -38.78 29.11 9.93
C GLU A 407 -37.84 29.99 9.09
N ALA A 408 -38.19 30.31 7.85
CA ALA A 408 -37.38 31.16 6.97
C ALA A 408 -37.16 32.58 7.55
N LYS A 409 -38.12 33.13 8.31
CA LYS A 409 -37.99 34.45 8.98
C LYS A 409 -36.87 34.50 10.03
N ARG A 410 -36.37 33.34 10.50
CA ARG A 410 -35.27 33.25 11.47
C ARG A 410 -33.89 33.44 10.82
N TYR A 411 -33.82 33.47 9.49
CA TYR A 411 -32.58 33.53 8.73
C TYR A 411 -32.53 34.79 7.85
N LYS A 412 -31.32 35.28 7.59
CA LYS A 412 -31.08 36.48 6.77
C LYS A 412 -30.65 36.18 5.33
N THR A 413 -30.07 35.00 5.11
CA THR A 413 -29.62 34.56 3.79
C THR A 413 -30.20 33.20 3.45
N ARG A 414 -30.37 32.91 2.14
CA ARG A 414 -30.80 31.58 1.68
C ARG A 414 -29.83 30.47 2.14
N GLY A 415 -28.54 30.79 2.28
CA GLY A 415 -27.52 29.84 2.77
C GLY A 415 -27.66 29.51 4.25
N ASP A 416 -27.96 30.51 5.09
CA ASP A 416 -28.21 30.30 6.51
C ASP A 416 -29.49 29.47 6.73
N PHE A 417 -30.52 29.71 5.92
CA PHE A 417 -31.74 28.92 5.95
C PHE A 417 -31.48 27.45 5.57
N PHE A 418 -30.68 27.19 4.52
CA PHE A 418 -30.29 25.82 4.15
C PHE A 418 -29.51 25.09 5.26
N ASN A 419 -28.56 25.78 5.89
CA ASN A 419 -27.72 25.19 6.93
C ASN A 419 -28.47 25.01 8.26
N GLY A 420 -29.40 25.93 8.60
CA GLY A 420 -30.15 25.90 9.85
C GLY A 420 -31.39 25.01 9.82
N CYS A 421 -32.11 24.95 8.69
CA CYS A 421 -33.30 24.11 8.54
C CYS A 421 -33.42 23.54 7.12
N ARG A 422 -32.58 22.54 6.82
CA ARG A 422 -32.47 21.92 5.50
C ARG A 422 -33.80 21.34 4.98
N GLY A 423 -34.62 20.78 5.86
CA GLY A 423 -35.92 20.19 5.50
C GLY A 423 -36.91 21.23 4.95
N ALA A 424 -37.10 22.32 5.69
CA ALA A 424 -37.94 23.45 5.26
C ALA A 424 -37.42 24.07 3.97
N TYR A 425 -36.10 24.32 3.88
CA TYR A 425 -35.48 24.88 2.69
C TYR A 425 -35.72 24.04 1.43
N ILE A 426 -35.51 22.72 1.51
CA ILE A 426 -35.71 21.81 0.37
C ILE A 426 -37.17 21.76 -0.06
N LYS A 427 -38.12 21.78 0.90
CA LYS A 427 -39.55 21.82 0.58
C LYS A 427 -39.91 23.16 -0.07
N SER A 428 -39.50 24.29 0.50
CA SER A 428 -39.70 25.63 -0.08
C SER A 428 -39.10 25.77 -1.48
N LEU A 429 -37.96 25.12 -1.75
CA LEU A 429 -37.33 25.12 -3.07
C LEU A 429 -38.13 24.27 -4.07
N ARG A 430 -38.60 23.08 -3.66
CA ARG A 430 -39.36 22.18 -4.52
C ARG A 430 -40.73 22.75 -4.91
N GLU A 431 -41.39 23.43 -3.97
CA GLU A 431 -42.73 24.00 -4.16
C GLU A 431 -42.70 25.48 -4.62
N GLY A 432 -41.51 26.06 -4.85
CA GLY A 432 -41.35 27.44 -5.33
C GLY A 432 -41.54 28.55 -4.27
N TRP A 433 -41.92 28.22 -3.03
CA TRP A 433 -42.14 29.20 -1.95
C TRP A 433 -40.89 30.02 -1.60
N ILE A 434 -39.69 29.51 -1.89
CA ILE A 434 -38.42 30.18 -1.60
C ILE A 434 -38.26 31.53 -2.34
N ASP A 435 -38.97 31.73 -3.44
CA ASP A 435 -38.95 32.97 -4.21
C ASP A 435 -39.88 34.04 -3.62
N GLU A 436 -40.88 33.63 -2.83
CA GLU A 436 -41.72 34.54 -2.05
C GLU A 436 -41.01 35.06 -0.79
N PHE A 437 -39.91 34.41 -0.37
CA PHE A 437 -39.13 34.80 0.81
C PHE A 437 -38.13 35.92 0.48
N THR A 438 -38.66 37.09 0.12
CA THR A 438 -37.90 38.23 -0.43
C THR A 438 -36.83 38.81 0.50
N TRP A 439 -36.93 38.59 1.81
CA TRP A 439 -35.93 39.05 2.79
C TRP A 439 -34.69 38.15 2.87
N LEU A 440 -34.74 36.93 2.34
CA LEU A 440 -33.59 36.04 2.30
C LEU A 440 -32.64 36.50 1.19
N SER A 441 -31.67 37.32 1.56
CA SER A 441 -30.62 37.75 0.63
C SER A 441 -29.92 36.52 0.02
N SER A 442 -29.76 36.54 -1.31
CA SER A 442 -28.85 35.61 -1.97
C SER A 442 -27.44 35.97 -1.51
N ARG A 443 -26.61 34.95 -1.25
CA ARG A 443 -25.20 35.20 -0.96
C ARG A 443 -24.64 35.98 -2.14
N GLN A 444 -24.13 37.19 -1.90
CA GLN A 444 -23.42 37.96 -2.92
C GLN A 444 -22.18 37.15 -3.31
N THR A 445 -22.32 36.32 -4.34
CA THR A 445 -21.19 35.65 -4.96
C THR A 445 -20.46 36.70 -5.78
N LYS A 446 -19.16 36.82 -5.57
CA LYS A 446 -18.29 37.61 -6.45
C LYS A 446 -18.55 37.14 -7.89
N SER A 447 -18.74 38.09 -8.80
CA SER A 447 -19.09 37.80 -10.20
C SER A 447 -18.09 36.86 -10.86
N ALA A 448 -18.54 36.11 -11.87
CA ALA A 448 -17.65 35.28 -12.67
C ALA A 448 -16.53 36.16 -13.25
N GLY A 449 -15.27 35.79 -13.02
CA GLY A 449 -14.10 36.57 -13.43
C GLY A 449 -13.60 37.60 -12.41
N TYR A 450 -14.24 37.76 -11.25
CA TYR A 450 -13.76 38.69 -10.21
C TYR A 450 -12.30 38.44 -9.81
N TRP A 451 -11.89 37.18 -9.69
CA TRP A 451 -10.51 36.80 -9.35
C TRP A 451 -9.56 36.77 -10.55
N ASP A 452 -10.02 37.12 -11.76
CA ASP A 452 -9.16 37.29 -12.94
C ASP A 452 -8.47 38.65 -12.97
N ASN A 453 -8.79 39.53 -12.01
CA ASN A 453 -8.10 40.79 -11.79
C ASN A 453 -6.95 40.62 -10.78
N TYR A 454 -5.76 41.09 -11.15
CA TYR A 454 -4.56 41.11 -10.31
C TYR A 454 -4.82 41.81 -8.96
N GLU A 455 -5.41 43.00 -8.99
CA GLU A 455 -5.61 43.85 -7.82
C GLU A 455 -6.52 43.19 -6.79
N HIS A 456 -7.60 42.55 -7.25
CA HIS A 456 -8.50 41.79 -6.38
C HIS A 456 -7.78 40.62 -5.69
N CYS A 457 -6.89 39.93 -6.40
CA CYS A 457 -6.10 38.86 -5.80
C CYS A 457 -5.02 39.40 -4.85
N TYR A 458 -4.41 40.53 -5.18
CA TYR A 458 -3.38 41.21 -4.39
C TYR A 458 -3.94 41.72 -3.05
N GLU A 459 -5.06 42.46 -3.07
CA GLU A 459 -5.74 42.94 -1.87
C GLU A 459 -6.18 41.80 -0.95
N GLU A 460 -6.70 40.72 -1.52
CA GLU A 460 -7.09 39.55 -0.75
C GLU A 460 -5.86 38.84 -0.15
N ALA A 461 -4.76 38.74 -0.89
CA ALA A 461 -3.51 38.15 -0.41
C ALA A 461 -2.90 38.93 0.77
N ARG A 462 -3.08 40.26 0.84
CA ARG A 462 -2.58 41.11 1.95
C ARG A 462 -3.18 40.75 3.31
N LYS A 463 -4.34 40.08 3.34
CA LYS A 463 -4.98 39.61 4.58
C LYS A 463 -4.23 38.43 5.23
N TYR A 464 -3.29 37.82 4.52
CA TYR A 464 -2.59 36.63 4.96
C TYR A 464 -1.09 36.88 5.15
N LYS A 465 -0.49 36.21 6.13
CA LYS A 465 0.95 36.33 6.44
C LYS A 465 1.86 35.47 5.55
N ASN A 466 1.33 34.41 4.94
CA ASN A 466 2.09 33.48 4.12
C ASN A 466 1.21 32.77 3.08
N ARG A 467 1.84 32.20 2.04
CA ARG A 467 1.19 31.47 0.93
C ARG A 467 0.22 30.39 1.42
N ARG A 468 0.57 29.67 2.50
CA ARG A 468 -0.28 28.59 3.07
C ARG A 468 -1.56 29.13 3.71
N GLY A 469 -1.47 30.27 4.38
CA GLY A 469 -2.63 30.99 4.93
C GLY A 469 -3.57 31.45 3.82
N PHE A 470 -3.02 32.05 2.76
CA PHE A 470 -3.78 32.52 1.61
C PHE A 470 -4.52 31.38 0.89
N MET A 471 -3.84 30.27 0.62
CA MET A 471 -4.45 29.08 0.00
C MET A 471 -5.65 28.54 0.78
N LYS A 472 -5.58 28.53 2.12
CA LYS A 472 -6.66 28.03 2.97
C LYS A 472 -7.81 29.02 3.13
N GLY A 473 -7.50 30.31 3.22
CA GLY A 473 -8.50 31.35 3.44
C GLY A 473 -9.29 31.73 2.19
N CYS A 474 -8.63 31.79 1.03
CA CYS A 474 -9.29 32.08 -0.24
C CYS A 474 -8.68 31.26 -1.39
N SER A 475 -9.16 30.03 -1.56
CA SER A 475 -8.65 29.11 -2.58
C SER A 475 -8.87 29.61 -4.02
N GLY A 476 -9.96 30.36 -4.28
CA GLY A 476 -10.27 30.94 -5.59
C GLY A 476 -9.23 31.96 -6.04
N ALA A 477 -8.94 32.95 -5.20
CA ALA A 477 -7.92 33.97 -5.44
C ALA A 477 -6.52 33.36 -5.56
N TYR A 478 -6.17 32.43 -4.66
CA TYR A 478 -4.87 31.75 -4.68
C TYR A 478 -4.63 30.98 -5.98
N THR A 479 -5.65 30.28 -6.49
CA THR A 479 -5.52 29.49 -7.73
C THR A 479 -5.30 30.38 -8.94
N LYS A 480 -5.96 31.55 -9.01
CA LYS A 480 -5.77 32.52 -10.09
C LYS A 480 -4.40 33.19 -10.02
N ALA A 481 -4.00 33.63 -8.83
CA ALA A 481 -2.65 34.18 -8.60
C ALA A 481 -1.54 33.16 -8.95
N LEU A 482 -1.72 31.88 -8.61
CA LEU A 482 -0.77 30.82 -8.98
C LEU A 482 -0.71 30.60 -10.50
N LYS A 483 -1.87 30.55 -11.17
CA LYS A 483 -1.97 30.29 -12.61
C LYS A 483 -1.36 31.43 -13.44
N ASN A 484 -1.51 32.67 -12.98
CA ASN A 484 -1.02 33.86 -13.67
C ASN A 484 0.36 34.32 -13.19
N GLY A 485 1.00 33.62 -12.26
CA GLY A 485 2.36 33.93 -11.77
C GLY A 485 2.44 35.07 -10.72
N TRP A 486 1.32 35.64 -10.30
CA TRP A 486 1.26 36.80 -9.39
C TRP A 486 1.74 36.53 -7.97
N LEU A 487 1.89 35.26 -7.58
CA LEU A 487 2.38 34.92 -6.23
C LEU A 487 3.81 35.39 -5.98
N ASP A 488 4.60 35.64 -7.03
CA ASP A 488 5.97 36.12 -6.93
C ASP A 488 6.03 37.63 -6.65
N ASP A 489 4.98 38.38 -7.03
CA ASP A 489 4.82 39.80 -6.74
C ASP A 489 4.44 40.07 -5.27
N TYR A 490 3.98 39.03 -4.55
CA TYR A 490 3.53 39.13 -3.15
C TYR A 490 4.70 39.03 -2.18
N THR A 491 5.56 40.06 -2.19
CA THR A 491 6.86 40.12 -1.49
C THR A 491 6.81 39.88 0.02
N TRP A 492 5.66 40.10 0.68
CA TRP A 492 5.49 39.87 2.13
C TRP A 492 5.24 38.40 2.50
N PHE A 493 5.00 37.52 1.52
CA PHE A 493 4.94 36.09 1.76
C PHE A 493 6.34 35.53 1.98
N LYS A 494 6.87 35.66 3.21
CA LYS A 494 8.15 35.06 3.61
C LYS A 494 8.12 33.54 3.39
N GLU A 495 8.92 33.05 2.45
CA GLU A 495 9.12 31.60 2.27
C GLU A 495 9.99 31.04 3.39
N MET A 496 9.46 30.06 4.13
CA MET A 496 10.25 29.24 5.06
C MET A 496 10.86 28.03 4.34
N LYS A 497 11.40 28.20 3.13
CA LYS A 497 12.19 27.13 2.50
C LYS A 497 13.63 27.34 2.89
N LYS A 498 14.18 26.37 3.63
CA LYS A 498 15.63 26.25 3.81
C LYS A 498 16.26 26.18 2.40
N PRO A 499 17.32 26.95 2.11
CA PRO A 499 17.97 26.97 0.80
C PRO A 499 18.33 25.56 0.29
N ASN A 500 18.39 25.36 -1.02
CA ASN A 500 18.91 24.11 -1.58
C ASN A 500 20.37 23.91 -1.12
N GLY A 501 20.68 22.73 -0.58
CA GLY A 501 21.98 22.44 0.02
C GLY A 501 22.16 22.94 1.46
N TYR A 502 21.11 23.47 2.11
CA TYR A 502 21.17 23.86 3.53
C TYR A 502 21.58 22.71 4.44
N TRP A 503 21.13 21.49 4.13
CA TRP A 503 21.54 20.29 4.85
C TRP A 503 22.89 19.81 4.30
N ASN A 504 23.91 19.88 5.15
CA ASN A 504 25.25 19.35 4.95
C ASN A 504 25.68 18.65 6.26
N TRP A 505 26.92 18.15 6.34
CA TRP A 505 27.39 17.44 7.53
C TRP A 505 27.29 18.29 8.79
N GLU A 506 27.80 19.52 8.77
CA GLU A 506 27.81 20.44 9.92
C GLU A 506 26.39 20.81 10.37
N THR A 507 25.51 21.16 9.44
CA THR A 507 24.14 21.57 9.78
C THR A 507 23.29 20.38 10.24
N CYS A 508 23.56 19.17 9.75
CA CYS A 508 22.92 17.96 10.25
C CYS A 508 23.45 17.57 11.64
N TYR A 509 24.75 17.75 11.89
CA TYR A 509 25.39 17.48 13.19
C TYR A 509 24.87 18.42 14.28
N GLU A 510 24.84 19.73 14.02
CA GLU A 510 24.29 20.73 14.93
C GLU A 510 22.78 20.53 15.19
N GLU A 511 22.01 20.14 14.17
CA GLU A 511 20.60 19.82 14.35
C GLU A 511 20.41 18.53 15.16
N ALA A 512 21.28 17.52 14.96
CA ALA A 512 21.24 16.25 15.70
C ALA A 512 21.55 16.42 17.20
N LYS A 513 22.39 17.40 17.59
CA LYS A 513 22.68 17.71 19.01
C LYS A 513 21.44 18.11 19.81
N LYS A 514 20.38 18.58 19.15
CA LYS A 514 19.11 18.96 19.80
C LYS A 514 18.29 17.75 20.28
N TYR A 515 18.68 16.53 19.93
CA TYR A 515 17.93 15.32 20.21
C TYR A 515 18.77 14.27 20.91
N PHE A 516 18.12 13.40 21.69
CA PHE A 516 18.81 12.39 22.50
C PHE A 516 18.81 10.99 21.88
N SER A 517 17.99 10.77 20.84
CA SER A 517 17.88 9.48 20.14
C SER A 517 17.63 9.62 18.64
N ARG A 518 18.04 8.60 17.87
CA ARG A 518 17.79 8.53 16.41
C ARG A 518 16.29 8.67 16.06
N SER A 519 15.41 8.05 16.85
CA SER A 519 13.96 8.10 16.62
C SER A 519 13.36 9.49 16.87
N GLU A 520 13.92 10.24 17.80
CA GLU A 520 13.51 11.62 18.08
C GLU A 520 13.97 12.58 16.99
N PHE A 521 15.22 12.42 16.54
CA PHE A 521 15.79 13.15 15.41
C PHE A 521 14.98 12.94 14.12
N GLN A 522 14.59 11.69 13.81
CA GLN A 522 13.78 11.36 12.63
C GLN A 522 12.41 12.06 12.64
N ARG A 523 11.76 12.14 13.79
CA ARG A 523 10.40 12.67 13.91
C ARG A 523 10.36 14.19 13.79
N ASN A 524 11.35 14.85 14.39
CA ASN A 524 11.36 16.30 14.56
C ASN A 524 12.18 17.02 13.48
N ALA A 525 13.20 16.38 12.90
CA ALA A 525 14.07 16.95 11.86
C ALA A 525 14.26 15.96 10.68
N LYS A 526 13.15 15.54 10.06
CA LYS A 526 13.12 14.52 9.00
C LYS A 526 14.08 14.78 7.83
N GLY A 527 14.24 16.04 7.39
CA GLY A 527 15.12 16.40 6.28
C GLY A 527 16.60 16.14 6.58
N ALA A 528 17.07 16.59 7.76
CA ALA A 528 18.43 16.36 8.25
C ALA A 528 18.69 14.87 8.49
N TYR A 529 17.73 14.17 9.10
CA TYR A 529 17.83 12.74 9.37
C TYR A 529 17.99 11.92 8.09
N LEU A 530 17.23 12.21 7.04
CA LEU A 530 17.30 11.46 5.78
C LEU A 530 18.63 11.64 5.07
N LEU A 531 19.20 12.85 5.10
CA LEU A 531 20.54 13.09 4.54
C LEU A 531 21.61 12.37 5.38
N ALA A 532 21.60 12.54 6.70
CA ALA A 532 22.53 11.86 7.60
C ALA A 532 22.43 10.32 7.51
N PHE A 533 21.24 9.77 7.27
CA PHE A 533 21.05 8.33 7.04
C PHE A 533 21.64 7.88 5.69
N LYS A 534 21.43 8.67 4.64
CA LYS A 534 21.92 8.36 3.29
C LYS A 534 23.45 8.40 3.22
N GLU A 535 24.05 9.40 3.85
CA GLU A 535 25.50 9.64 3.84
C GLU A 535 26.24 8.90 4.97
N GLY A 536 25.54 8.16 5.83
CA GLY A 536 26.13 7.33 6.89
C GLY A 536 26.51 8.06 8.19
N TRP A 537 26.28 9.37 8.29
CA TRP A 537 26.69 10.20 9.44
C TRP A 537 26.00 9.86 10.78
N LEU A 538 24.93 9.05 10.76
CA LEU A 538 24.23 8.68 11.99
C LEU A 538 25.08 7.85 12.96
N ASP A 539 26.13 7.17 12.47
CA ASP A 539 27.05 6.40 13.30
C ASP A 539 28.08 7.30 14.01
N ASP A 540 28.36 8.48 13.45
CA ASP A 540 29.24 9.50 14.06
C ASP A 540 28.57 10.27 15.21
N TYR A 541 27.24 10.20 15.32
CA TYR A 541 26.48 10.86 16.37
C TYR A 541 26.49 10.05 17.68
N THR A 542 27.66 10.00 18.32
CA THR A 542 27.98 9.14 19.48
C THR A 542 27.09 9.35 20.71
N TRP A 543 26.42 10.51 20.84
CA TRP A 543 25.52 10.81 21.96
C TRP A 543 24.11 10.24 21.80
N PHE A 544 23.75 9.72 20.62
CA PHE A 544 22.49 9.00 20.45
C PHE A 544 22.56 7.69 21.22
N LYS A 545 21.94 7.68 22.41
CA LYS A 545 21.87 6.46 23.21
C LYS A 545 21.12 5.39 22.42
N PRO A 546 21.69 4.19 22.24
CA PRO A 546 20.95 3.07 21.68
C PRO A 546 19.73 2.81 22.57
N LEU A 547 18.55 2.65 21.96
CA LEU A 547 17.44 1.97 22.65
C LEU A 547 17.79 0.48 22.73
N THR A 548 18.76 0.11 23.57
CA THR A 548 19.11 -1.28 23.87
C THR A 548 18.89 -1.54 25.34
N GLY A 549 18.14 -2.60 25.66
CA GLY A 549 18.10 -3.08 27.04
C GLY A 549 17.01 -4.08 27.39
N TYR A 550 16.66 -5.05 26.53
CA TYR A 550 15.83 -6.17 27.00
C TYR A 550 16.21 -7.53 26.41
N TRP A 551 16.76 -7.56 25.19
CA TRP A 551 17.07 -8.82 24.51
C TRP A 551 18.58 -9.05 24.41
N THR A 552 19.16 -9.60 25.49
CA THR A 552 20.51 -10.20 25.49
C THR A 552 20.48 -11.61 24.87
N TYR A 553 21.64 -12.22 24.63
CA TYR A 553 21.72 -13.60 24.11
C TYR A 553 20.98 -14.58 25.03
N GLU A 554 21.21 -14.46 26.34
CA GLU A 554 20.65 -15.30 27.39
C GLU A 554 19.14 -15.10 27.52
N ALA A 555 18.67 -13.85 27.44
CA ALA A 555 17.24 -13.54 27.46
C ALA A 555 16.52 -14.05 26.20
N CYS A 556 17.17 -13.96 25.04
CA CYS A 556 16.65 -14.55 23.80
C CYS A 556 16.66 -16.08 23.83
N LYS A 557 17.69 -16.70 24.40
CA LYS A 557 17.81 -18.16 24.56
C LYS A 557 16.75 -18.72 25.50
N ALA A 558 16.55 -18.08 26.66
CA ALA A 558 15.53 -18.46 27.62
C ALA A 558 14.11 -18.29 27.06
N GLU A 559 13.87 -17.25 26.26
CA GLU A 559 12.57 -17.05 25.60
C GLU A 559 12.38 -18.02 24.43
N ALA A 560 13.42 -18.33 23.66
CA ALA A 560 13.36 -19.30 22.58
C ALA A 560 13.06 -20.72 23.07
N ALA A 561 13.60 -21.12 24.24
CA ALA A 561 13.37 -22.42 24.86
C ALA A 561 11.90 -22.72 25.21
N LYS A 562 11.02 -21.71 25.22
CA LYS A 562 9.57 -21.87 25.43
C LYS A 562 8.83 -22.39 24.19
N TYR A 563 9.52 -22.53 23.06
CA TYR A 563 8.93 -22.91 21.79
C TYR A 563 9.72 -24.06 21.17
N GLU A 564 9.05 -25.01 20.52
CA GLU A 564 9.74 -26.18 19.92
C GLU A 564 10.26 -25.87 18.51
N LYS A 565 9.60 -24.97 17.77
CA LYS A 565 9.94 -24.63 16.38
C LYS A 565 10.18 -23.14 16.21
N ARG A 566 11.13 -22.76 15.34
CA ARG A 566 11.40 -21.35 14.96
C ARG A 566 10.15 -20.56 14.58
N GLY A 567 9.22 -21.21 13.87
CA GLY A 567 7.95 -20.60 13.46
C GLY A 567 7.03 -20.22 14.63
N GLN A 568 7.07 -21.00 15.73
CA GLN A 568 6.34 -20.70 16.96
C GLN A 568 7.04 -19.57 17.72
N PHE A 569 8.37 -19.59 17.83
CA PHE A 569 9.16 -18.52 18.45
C PHE A 569 8.92 -17.15 17.79
N LYS A 570 8.90 -17.11 16.45
CA LYS A 570 8.58 -15.90 15.67
C LYS A 570 7.21 -15.30 16.01
N LYS A 571 6.21 -16.16 16.22
CA LYS A 571 4.82 -15.75 16.52
C LYS A 571 4.65 -15.41 18.01
N GLY A 572 5.33 -16.13 18.89
CA GLY A 572 5.22 -16.00 20.35
C GLY A 572 5.92 -14.76 20.90
N CYS A 573 7.15 -14.50 20.47
CA CYS A 573 7.94 -13.34 20.87
C CYS A 573 8.74 -12.74 19.71
N ILE A 574 8.08 -11.89 18.90
CA ILE A 574 8.68 -11.31 17.68
C ILE A 574 9.92 -10.45 17.96
N GLY A 575 10.01 -9.83 19.14
CA GLY A 575 11.14 -8.98 19.55
C GLY A 575 12.42 -9.80 19.76
N ALA A 576 12.34 -10.85 20.57
CA ALA A 576 13.43 -11.79 20.80
C ALA A 576 13.83 -12.49 19.49
N TYR A 577 12.85 -12.96 18.71
CA TYR A 577 13.12 -13.59 17.41
C TYR A 577 13.85 -12.65 16.44
N THR A 578 13.44 -11.38 16.36
CA THR A 578 14.07 -10.41 15.45
C THR A 578 15.49 -10.09 15.87
N LYS A 579 15.75 -9.93 17.18
CA LYS A 579 17.10 -9.72 17.72
C LYS A 579 18.00 -10.94 17.49
N SER A 580 17.47 -12.14 17.75
CA SER A 580 18.15 -13.41 17.51
C SER A 580 18.48 -13.63 16.03
N ARG A 581 17.58 -13.24 15.12
CA ARG A 581 17.80 -13.32 13.68
C ARG A 581 18.90 -12.38 13.20
N ILE A 582 18.86 -11.13 13.67
CA ILE A 582 19.84 -10.10 13.28
C ILE A 582 21.25 -10.49 13.74
N ASN A 583 21.36 -11.07 14.93
CA ASN A 583 22.65 -11.47 15.50
C ASN A 583 23.07 -12.92 15.15
N GLY A 584 22.30 -13.64 14.32
CA GLY A 584 22.64 -15.00 13.89
C GLY A 584 22.38 -16.13 14.91
N TRP A 585 21.74 -15.86 16.04
CA TRP A 585 21.55 -16.83 17.15
C TRP A 585 20.45 -17.87 16.92
N LEU A 586 19.70 -17.79 15.83
CA LEU A 586 18.56 -18.69 15.59
C LEU A 586 18.98 -20.15 15.36
N ASP A 587 20.17 -20.37 14.82
CA ASP A 587 20.72 -21.72 14.61
C ASP A 587 21.14 -22.37 15.94
N ASP A 588 21.66 -21.59 16.88
CA ASP A 588 21.99 -22.05 18.25
C ASP A 588 20.74 -22.46 19.03
N PHE A 589 19.64 -21.72 18.89
CA PHE A 589 18.41 -21.95 19.67
C PHE A 589 17.54 -23.08 19.09
N PHE A 590 17.66 -23.33 17.79
CA PHE A 590 16.88 -24.33 17.07
C PHE A 590 17.80 -25.07 16.08
N PRO A 591 18.67 -25.95 16.57
CA PRO A 591 19.57 -26.72 15.71
C PRO A 591 18.75 -27.56 14.73
N LYS A 592 19.20 -27.64 13.47
CA LYS A 592 18.57 -28.49 12.46
C LYS A 592 18.81 -29.95 12.88
N THR A 593 17.76 -30.69 13.21
CA THR A 593 17.84 -32.15 13.37
C THR A 593 18.35 -32.73 12.05
N LYS A 594 19.46 -33.48 12.11
CA LYS A 594 20.03 -34.18 10.97
C LYS A 594 19.08 -35.25 10.44
#